data_AF-A0A7X7HU18-F1
#
_entry.id   AF-A0A7X7HU18-F1
#
_cell.length_a   1.000
_cell.length_b   1.000
_cell.length_c   1.000
_cell.angle_alpha   90.00
_cell.angle_beta   90.00
_cell.angle_gamma   90.00
#
_symmetry.space_group_name_H-M   'P 1'
#
loop_
_entity.id
_entity.type
_entity.pdbx_description
1 polymer ?
#
loop_
_entity_poly.entity_id
_entity_poly.type
_entity_poly.pdbx_seq_one_letter_code
_entity_poly.pdbx_strand_id
1 'polypeptide(L)'
;MVLKSIGAYAVRRSDPELPPLLADSEETLNKVIALRWIGEWTPADDDVAAPVRQAILEERWSDAVVGWMEATGEVLDIYPFGLEIHEERDYPADEFGPRVQTTPLFRGE
;
A
#
# COMPACT_ATOMS: atom_id res chain seq x y z
N MET A 1 12.09 -9.28 18.75
CA MET A 1 10.99 -8.40 19.21
C MET A 1 10.59 -7.63 17.99
N VAL A 2 9.51 -8.05 17.33
CA VAL A 2 9.07 -7.44 16.07
C VAL A 2 8.70 -5.98 16.34
N LEU A 3 9.38 -5.05 15.67
CA LEU A 3 8.94 -3.67 15.61
C LEU A 3 7.63 -3.63 14.84
N LYS A 4 6.52 -3.47 15.55
CA LYS A 4 5.23 -3.16 14.92
C LYS A 4 5.36 -1.77 14.30
N SER A 5 5.41 -1.70 12.97
CA SER A 5 5.17 -0.42 12.31
C SER A 5 3.71 -0.05 12.54
N ILE A 6 3.49 1.10 13.18
CA ILE A 6 2.17 1.71 13.28
C ILE A 6 2.07 2.60 12.05
N GLY A 7 1.63 2.02 10.93
CA GLY A 7 1.56 2.75 9.68
C GLY A 7 0.74 2.04 8.63
N ALA A 8 0.27 2.81 7.67
CA ALA A 8 -0.42 2.36 6.48
C ALA A 8 0.55 2.41 5.30
N TYR A 9 0.41 1.50 4.35
CA TYR A 9 1.14 1.59 3.09
C TYR A 9 0.28 1.22 1.88
N ALA A 10 0.64 1.79 0.74
CA ALA A 10 0.01 1.52 -0.54
C ALA A 10 1.06 1.12 -1.58
N VAL A 11 0.75 0.07 -2.33
CA VAL A 11 1.50 -0.36 -3.51
C VAL A 11 0.61 -0.12 -4.74
N ARG A 12 1.17 0.49 -5.79
CA ARG A 12 0.48 0.61 -7.08
C ARG A 12 0.72 -0.65 -7.89
N ARG A 13 -0.33 -1.47 -8.05
CA ARG A 13 -0.19 -2.78 -8.70
C ARG A 13 0.17 -2.68 -10.18
N SER A 14 -0.32 -1.63 -10.85
CA SER A 14 -0.06 -1.37 -12.27
C SER A 14 1.40 -1.02 -12.56
N ASP A 15 2.13 -0.55 -11.55
CA ASP A 15 3.53 -0.14 -11.67
C ASP A 15 4.31 -0.57 -10.41
N PRO A 16 4.71 -1.85 -10.34
CA PRO A 16 5.38 -2.41 -9.17
C PRO A 16 6.82 -1.92 -9.01
N GLU A 17 7.39 -1.20 -9.98
CA GLU A 17 8.72 -0.59 -9.87
C GLU A 17 8.67 0.72 -9.08
N LEU A 18 7.50 1.37 -9.00
CA LEU A 18 7.31 2.52 -8.14
C LEU A 18 7.43 2.13 -6.66
N PRO A 19 8.17 2.91 -5.85
CA PRO A 19 8.28 2.64 -4.44
C PRO A 19 6.90 2.76 -3.77
N PRO A 20 6.59 1.89 -2.79
CA PRO A 20 5.37 2.01 -2.02
C PRO A 20 5.32 3.36 -1.28
N LEU A 21 4.11 3.88 -1.12
CA LEU A 21 3.86 5.00 -0.22
C LEU A 21 3.64 4.45 1.18
N LEU A 22 4.30 5.04 2.17
CA LEU A 22 4.12 4.72 3.59
C LEU A 22 3.69 5.97 4.35
N ALA A 23 2.81 5.80 5.31
CA ALA A 23 2.37 6.83 6.22
C ALA A 23 2.10 6.27 7.62
N ASP A 24 1.99 7.14 8.61
CA ASP A 24 1.69 6.78 10.01
C ASP A 24 0.22 6.37 10.24
N SER A 25 -0.65 6.66 9.28
CA SER A 25 -2.08 6.37 9.34
C SER A 25 -2.66 6.25 7.93
N GLU A 26 -3.80 5.58 7.83
CA GLU A 26 -4.56 5.47 6.58
C GLU A 26 -5.01 6.86 6.06
N GLU A 27 -5.38 7.77 6.96
CA GLU A 27 -5.78 9.13 6.57
C GLU A 27 -4.60 9.90 5.94
N THR A 28 -3.42 9.87 6.58
CA THR A 28 -2.21 10.47 6.01
C THR A 28 -1.84 9.80 4.68
N LEU A 29 -1.96 8.47 4.59
CA LEU A 29 -1.67 7.73 3.36
C LEU A 29 -2.55 8.22 2.20
N ASN A 30 -3.86 8.36 2.42
CA ASN A 30 -4.80 8.82 1.40
C ASN A 30 -4.48 10.26 0.92
N LYS A 31 -4.03 11.14 1.82
CA LYS A 31 -3.53 12.49 1.45
C LYS A 31 -2.28 12.41 0.58
N VAL A 32 -1.33 11.53 0.93
CA VAL A 32 -0.10 11.35 0.15
C VAL A 32 -0.39 10.75 -1.22
N ILE A 33 -1.30 9.78 -1.32
CA ILE A 33 -1.78 9.23 -2.60
C ILE A 33 -2.40 10.34 -3.45
N ALA A 34 -3.28 11.16 -2.85
CA ALA A 34 -3.91 12.27 -3.54
C ALA A 34 -2.88 13.25 -4.12
N LEU A 35 -1.84 13.59 -3.37
CA LEU A 35 -0.79 14.48 -3.85
C LEU A 35 0.13 13.85 -4.90
N ARG A 36 0.57 12.60 -4.67
CA ARG A 36 1.69 11.98 -5.41
C ARG A 36 1.25 11.19 -6.63
N TRP A 37 0.03 10.63 -6.62
CA TRP A 37 -0.47 9.82 -7.73
C TRP A 37 -1.67 10.48 -8.40
N ILE A 38 -2.67 10.91 -7.63
CA ILE A 38 -3.85 11.59 -8.21
C ILE A 38 -3.45 12.97 -8.75
N GLY A 39 -2.57 13.70 -8.07
CA GLY A 39 -2.09 15.02 -8.51
C GLY A 39 -1.32 15.01 -9.83
N GLU A 40 -0.81 13.85 -10.25
CA GLU A 40 -0.09 13.67 -11.52
C GLU A 40 -1.02 13.17 -12.64
N TRP A 41 -2.24 12.77 -12.31
CA TRP A 41 -3.22 12.28 -13.27
C TRP A 41 -3.72 13.42 -14.17
N THR A 42 -3.57 13.23 -15.48
CA THR A 42 -4.20 14.09 -16.49
C THR A 42 -5.46 13.39 -17.01
N PRO A 43 -6.66 13.82 -16.61
CA PRO A 43 -7.89 13.18 -17.03
C PRO A 43 -8.18 13.41 -18.52
N ALA A 44 -8.72 12.40 -19.18
CA ALA A 44 -9.16 12.50 -20.57
C ALA A 44 -10.48 13.28 -20.73
N ASP A 45 -11.31 13.28 -19.68
CA ASP A 45 -12.62 13.94 -19.62
C ASP A 45 -12.80 14.63 -18.26
N ASP A 46 -13.35 15.84 -18.29
CA ASP A 46 -13.61 16.64 -17.10
C ASP A 46 -14.72 16.03 -16.24
N ASP A 47 -15.71 15.36 -16.85
CA ASP A 47 -16.81 14.71 -16.15
C ASP A 47 -16.31 13.53 -15.29
N VAL A 48 -15.26 12.84 -15.75
CA VAL A 48 -14.64 11.74 -15.00
C VAL A 48 -13.81 12.27 -13.82
N ALA A 49 -13.20 13.44 -13.96
CA ALA A 49 -12.39 14.04 -12.90
C ALA A 49 -13.19 14.89 -11.91
N ALA A 50 -14.40 15.32 -12.26
CA ALA A 50 -15.22 16.18 -11.41
C ALA A 50 -15.54 15.56 -10.02
N PRO A 51 -15.96 14.28 -9.91
CA PRO A 51 -16.21 13.66 -8.61
C PRO A 51 -14.94 13.57 -7.74
N VAL A 52 -13.80 13.23 -8.33
CA VAL A 52 -12.51 13.12 -7.64
C VAL A 52 -12.06 14.49 -7.11
N ARG A 53 -12.15 15.54 -7.94
CA ARG A 53 -11.83 16.91 -7.52
C ARG A 53 -12.75 17.40 -6.41
N GLN A 54 -14.04 17.09 -6.49
CA GLN A 54 -14.99 17.47 -5.44
C GLN A 54 -14.63 16.78 -4.11
N ALA A 55 -14.31 15.48 -4.13
CA ALA A 55 -13.87 14.76 -2.95
C ALA A 55 -12.60 15.37 -2.35
N ILE A 56 -11.62 15.76 -3.18
CA ILE A 56 -10.40 16.45 -2.74
C ILE A 56 -10.72 17.80 -2.08
N LEU A 57 -11.57 18.63 -2.70
CA LEU A 57 -11.95 19.95 -2.17
C LEU A 57 -12.72 19.86 -0.84
N GLU A 58 -13.45 18.77 -0.63
CA GLU A 58 -14.17 18.48 0.59
C GLU A 58 -13.33 17.69 1.62
N GLU A 59 -12.05 17.48 1.34
CA GLU A 59 -11.12 16.68 2.16
C GLU A 59 -11.58 15.23 2.42
N ARG A 60 -12.43 14.69 1.53
CA ARG A 60 -12.85 13.28 1.52
C ARG A 60 -11.80 12.43 0.81
N TRP A 61 -10.63 12.28 1.43
CA TRP A 61 -9.45 11.68 0.80
C TRP A 61 -9.65 10.23 0.36
N SER A 62 -10.32 9.42 1.17
CA SER A 62 -10.60 8.02 0.82
C SER A 62 -11.48 7.93 -0.43
N ASP A 63 -12.54 8.75 -0.49
CA ASP A 63 -13.44 8.83 -1.64
C ASP A 63 -12.70 9.31 -2.90
N ALA A 64 -11.77 10.25 -2.76
CA ALA A 64 -10.93 10.70 -3.88
C ALA A 64 -10.06 9.57 -4.43
N VAL A 65 -9.45 8.76 -3.56
CA VAL A 65 -8.63 7.60 -3.96
C VAL A 65 -9.48 6.56 -4.68
N VAL A 66 -10.65 6.20 -4.12
CA VAL A 66 -11.56 5.23 -4.74
C VAL A 66 -12.05 5.73 -6.09
N GLY A 67 -12.52 6.98 -6.17
CA GLY A 67 -13.00 7.56 -7.42
C GLY A 67 -11.91 7.65 -8.49
N TRP A 68 -10.67 7.93 -8.10
CA TRP A 68 -9.54 7.91 -9.02
C TRP A 68 -9.22 6.50 -9.53
N MET A 69 -9.23 5.48 -8.66
CA MET A 69 -9.05 4.08 -9.07
C MET A 69 -10.14 3.64 -10.05
N GLU A 70 -11.40 4.00 -9.80
CA GLU A 70 -12.52 3.72 -10.71
C GLU A 70 -12.37 4.45 -12.05
N ALA A 71 -11.96 5.73 -12.03
CA ALA A 71 -11.79 6.55 -13.22
C ALA A 71 -10.64 6.10 -14.13
N THR A 72 -9.57 5.54 -13.55
CA THR A 72 -8.34 5.19 -14.28
C THR A 72 -8.16 3.69 -14.50
N GLY A 73 -8.90 2.86 -13.76
CA GLY A 73 -8.66 1.42 -13.68
C GLY A 73 -7.42 1.04 -12.88
N GLU A 74 -6.79 2.00 -12.20
CA GLU A 74 -5.65 1.75 -11.33
C GLU A 74 -6.04 0.88 -10.13
N VAL A 75 -5.17 -0.06 -9.79
CA VAL A 75 -5.38 -0.95 -8.64
C VAL A 75 -4.30 -0.67 -7.60
N LEU A 76 -4.74 -0.24 -6.42
CA LEU A 76 -3.89 -0.06 -5.26
C LEU A 76 -4.10 -1.20 -4.27
N ASP A 77 -2.99 -1.76 -3.79
CA ASP A 77 -2.99 -2.63 -2.62
C ASP A 77 -2.72 -1.77 -1.38
N ILE A 78 -3.78 -1.49 -0.62
CA ILE A 78 -3.73 -0.65 0.58
C ILE A 78 -3.80 -1.53 1.83
N TYR A 79 -2.87 -1.30 2.74
CA TYR A 79 -2.78 -2.03 4.00
C TYR A 79 -2.81 -1.01 5.14
N PRO A 80 -3.95 -0.86 5.81
CA PRO A 80 -4.20 0.28 6.68
C PRO A 80 -3.47 0.18 8.03
N PHE A 81 -3.25 -1.03 8.57
CA PHE A 81 -2.54 -1.23 9.85
C PHE A 81 -1.92 -2.63 9.94
N GLY A 82 -1.02 -2.83 10.92
CA GLY A 82 -0.59 -4.16 11.35
C GLY A 82 0.55 -4.76 10.54
N LEU A 83 1.38 -3.92 9.93
CA LEU A 83 2.61 -4.36 9.29
C LEU A 83 3.57 -4.99 10.29
N GLU A 84 3.91 -6.26 10.04
CA GLU A 84 4.96 -6.98 10.75
C GLU A 84 6.30 -6.69 10.07
N ILE A 85 7.19 -5.98 10.75
CA ILE A 85 8.57 -5.83 10.28
C ILE A 85 9.37 -7.02 10.78
N HIS A 86 9.80 -7.83 9.83
CA HIS A 86 10.68 -8.96 10.02
C HIS A 86 12.13 -8.51 9.83
N GLU A 87 12.94 -8.61 10.87
CA GLU A 87 14.35 -8.21 10.83
C GLU A 87 15.28 -9.41 10.68
N GLU A 88 16.48 -9.19 10.13
CA GLU A 88 17.50 -10.24 10.00
C GLU A 88 17.78 -10.96 11.33
N ARG A 89 17.73 -10.24 12.45
CA ARG A 89 17.92 -10.81 13.79
C ARG A 89 16.84 -11.82 14.20
N ASP A 90 15.64 -11.76 13.61
CA ASP A 90 14.55 -12.72 13.89
C ASP A 90 14.80 -14.06 13.14
N TYR A 91 15.76 -14.08 12.21
CA TYR A 91 16.11 -15.22 11.35
C TYR A 91 17.63 -15.47 11.32
N PRO A 92 18.23 -15.95 12.42
CA PRO A 92 19.66 -16.26 12.46
C PRO A 92 20.06 -17.22 11.34
N ALA A 93 21.11 -16.87 10.57
CA ALA A 93 21.47 -17.59 9.34
C ALA A 93 21.84 -19.07 9.58
N ASP A 94 22.45 -19.36 10.72
CA ASP A 94 22.84 -20.71 11.15
C ASP A 94 21.64 -21.58 11.58
N GLU A 95 20.52 -20.97 11.98
CA GLU A 95 19.31 -21.66 12.41
C GLU A 95 18.21 -21.70 11.34
N PHE A 96 18.19 -20.74 10.40
CA PHE A 96 17.10 -20.58 9.45
C PHE A 96 16.92 -21.82 8.55
N GLY A 97 18.01 -22.33 7.98
CA GLY A 97 18.00 -23.53 7.14
C GLY A 97 17.41 -24.75 7.88
N PRO A 98 17.97 -25.15 9.03
CA PRO A 98 17.41 -26.21 9.87
C PRO A 98 15.93 -25.98 10.24
N ARG A 99 15.54 -24.75 10.60
CA ARG A 99 14.14 -24.43 10.92
C ARG A 99 13.21 -24.67 9.73
N VAL A 100 13.59 -24.25 8.52
CA VAL A 100 12.79 -24.46 7.30
C VAL A 100 12.57 -25.96 7.04
N GLN A 101 13.57 -26.80 7.27
CA GLN A 101 13.47 -28.26 7.09
C GLN A 101 12.51 -28.95 8.07
N THR A 102 12.10 -28.31 9.17
CA THR A 102 11.10 -28.85 10.10
C THR A 102 9.64 -28.49 9.74
N THR A 103 9.46 -27.64 8.73
CA THR A 103 8.15 -27.16 8.28
C THR A 103 7.36 -28.26 7.57
N PRO A 104 6.02 -28.15 7.47
CA PRO A 104 5.19 -29.14 6.78
C PRO A 104 5.63 -29.48 5.35
N LEU A 105 6.31 -28.56 4.67
CA LEU A 105 6.82 -28.75 3.31
C LEU A 105 7.77 -29.97 3.19
N PHE A 106 8.52 -30.28 4.25
CA PHE A 106 9.54 -31.34 4.27
C PHE A 106 9.10 -32.61 5.01
N ARG A 107 7.83 -32.71 5.44
CA ARG A 107 7.33 -33.88 6.19
C ARG A 107 6.96 -35.08 5.32
N GLY A 108 7.10 -34.97 4.01
CA GLY A 108 6.74 -36.01 3.03
C GLY A 108 7.91 -36.61 2.25
N GLU A 109 9.15 -36.32 2.65
CA GLU A 109 10.38 -36.94 2.11
C GLU A 109 10.86 -38.12 2.98
#